data_AF-A0A920UJR2-F1
#
_entry.id   AF-A0A920UJR2-F1
#
_cell.length_a   1.000
_cell.length_b   1.000
_cell.length_c   1.000
_cell.angle_alpha   90.00
_cell.angle_beta   90.00
_cell.angle_gamma   90.00
#
_symmetry.space_group_name_H-M   'P 1'
#
loop_
_entity.id
_entity.type
_entity.pdbx_description
1 polymer ?
#
loop_
_entity_poly.entity_id
_entity_poly.type
_entity_poly.pdbx_seq_one_letter_code
_entity_poly.pdbx_strand_id
1 'polypeptide(L)'
;MALLIIFRMGFCIYPLEDPEIALRNMQVFQTPWNYLFILFLITAYIIPVGAWCIKNVRRSAKWMFFTTILVNVGMWLERFLIIIPGLSRRTELSFNWGAYSPSLVEMGLVAFTFAFVICGILVFARIFPLIPPFDVKEGMRFRHIIKVGKRNISAVVRE
;
A
#
# COMPACT_ATOMS: atom_id res chain seq x y z
N MET A 1 5.46 6.94 -1.56
CA MET A 1 6.16 6.59 -0.30
C MET A 1 7.29 5.62 -0.59
N ALA A 2 7.08 4.47 -1.24
CA ALA A 2 8.18 3.60 -1.69
C ALA A 2 9.32 4.32 -2.47
N LEU A 3 8.96 5.30 -3.31
CA LEU A 3 9.92 6.15 -4.02
C LEU A 3 10.82 6.99 -3.07
N LEU A 4 10.34 7.29 -1.87
CA LEU A 4 11.08 8.00 -0.81
C LEU A 4 12.22 7.14 -0.27
N ILE A 5 12.07 5.82 -0.15
CA ILE A 5 13.21 4.94 0.21
C ILE A 5 14.27 4.99 -0.87
N ILE A 6 13.87 4.84 -2.14
CA ILE A 6 14.79 4.84 -3.29
C ILE A 6 15.48 6.20 -3.41
N PHE A 7 14.72 7.29 -3.29
CA PHE A 7 15.24 8.64 -3.27
C PHE A 7 16.18 8.84 -2.09
N ARG A 8 15.82 8.43 -0.87
CA ARG A 8 16.69 8.53 0.31
C ARG A 8 17.95 7.67 0.20
N MET A 9 17.90 6.54 -0.51
CA MET A 9 19.10 5.77 -0.86
C MET A 9 19.99 6.54 -1.85
N GLY A 10 19.39 7.18 -2.85
CA GLY A 10 20.10 8.09 -3.75
C GLY A 10 20.75 9.25 -3.00
N PHE A 11 20.00 9.93 -2.12
CA PHE A 11 20.50 11.04 -1.31
C PHE A 11 21.62 10.63 -0.36
N CYS A 12 21.58 9.43 0.23
CA CYS A 12 22.64 8.94 1.12
C CYS A 12 24.04 8.91 0.46
N ILE A 13 24.10 8.79 -0.87
CA ILE A 13 25.37 8.76 -1.62
C ILE A 13 25.98 10.18 -1.73
N TYR A 14 25.19 11.24 -1.57
CA TYR A 14 25.63 12.63 -1.80
C TYR A 14 26.36 13.30 -0.61
N PRO A 15 25.87 13.25 0.65
CA PRO A 15 26.52 13.91 1.78
C PRO A 15 27.61 13.04 2.45
N LEU A 16 27.69 11.74 2.13
CA LEU A 16 28.69 10.80 2.66
C LEU A 16 28.80 10.78 4.21
N GLU A 17 27.70 11.05 4.91
CA GLU A 17 27.67 10.97 6.37
C GLU A 17 27.79 9.49 6.81
N ASP A 18 28.87 9.16 7.52
CA ASP A 18 29.16 7.83 8.07
C ASP A 18 27.95 7.15 8.76
N PRO A 19 27.15 7.82 9.61
CA PRO A 19 26.01 7.18 10.27
C PRO A 19 24.88 6.80 9.29
N GLU A 20 24.65 7.57 8.22
CA GLU A 20 23.62 7.26 7.23
C GLU A 20 24.01 6.06 6.36
N ILE A 21 25.28 6.00 5.94
CA ILE A 21 25.83 4.88 5.17
C ILE A 21 25.78 3.61 6.01
N ALA A 22 26.17 3.69 7.29
CA ALA A 22 26.18 2.55 8.18
C ALA A 22 24.76 1.99 8.41
N LEU A 23 23.75 2.85 8.54
CA LEU A 23 22.34 2.45 8.65
C LEU A 23 21.85 1.73 7.39
N ARG A 24 22.24 2.19 6.21
CA ARG A 24 21.86 1.57 4.93
C ARG A 24 22.55 0.24 4.71
N ASN A 25 23.83 0.13 5.04
CA ASN A 25 24.55 -1.13 5.00
C ASN A 25 23.92 -2.18 5.92
N MET A 26 23.41 -1.74 7.09
CA MET A 26 22.67 -2.61 7.99
C MET A 26 21.33 -3.09 7.40
N GLN A 27 20.56 -2.20 6.77
CA GLN A 27 19.27 -2.57 6.18
C GLN A 27 19.39 -3.53 4.98
N VAL A 28 20.42 -3.36 4.15
CA VAL A 28 20.57 -4.11 2.89
C VAL A 28 21.44 -5.35 3.06
N PHE A 29 22.52 -5.29 3.83
CA PHE A 29 23.51 -6.38 3.87
C PHE A 29 23.49 -7.19 5.16
N GLN A 30 22.98 -6.65 6.28
CA GLN A 30 22.96 -7.39 7.53
C GLN A 30 21.68 -8.22 7.69
N THR A 31 21.86 -9.51 7.94
CA THR A 31 20.80 -10.43 8.37
C THR A 31 20.38 -10.04 9.79
N PRO A 32 19.07 -9.91 10.12
CA PRO A 32 17.88 -10.35 9.39
C PRO A 32 17.19 -9.28 8.51
N TRP A 33 17.63 -8.02 8.57
CA TRP A 33 16.97 -6.88 7.90
C TRP A 33 16.95 -6.98 6.37
N ASN A 34 17.98 -7.59 5.79
CA ASN A 34 18.05 -7.85 4.35
C ASN A 34 16.81 -8.62 3.83
N TYR A 35 16.36 -9.66 4.53
CA TYR A 35 15.18 -10.42 4.12
C TYR A 35 13.91 -9.58 4.09
N LEU A 36 13.73 -8.71 5.09
CA LEU A 36 12.60 -7.78 5.14
C LEU A 36 12.68 -6.75 4.00
N PHE A 37 13.88 -6.27 3.68
CA PHE A 37 14.10 -5.34 2.58
C PHE A 37 13.80 -5.96 1.20
N ILE A 38 14.25 -7.19 0.96
CA ILE A 38 13.93 -7.95 -0.26
C ILE A 38 12.43 -8.22 -0.34
N LEU A 39 11.81 -8.66 0.75
CA LEU A 39 10.36 -8.92 0.81
C LEU A 39 9.55 -7.66 0.48
N PHE A 40 9.95 -6.51 1.02
CA PHE A 40 9.37 -5.21 0.68
C PHE A 40 9.46 -4.93 -0.82
N LEU A 41 10.65 -5.06 -1.45
CA LEU A 41 10.81 -4.79 -2.88
C LEU A 41 9.95 -5.70 -3.75
N ILE A 42 9.86 -6.99 -3.40
CA ILE A 42 9.06 -7.97 -4.13
C ILE A 42 7.57 -7.63 -4.03
N THR A 43 7.08 -7.38 -2.81
CA THR A 43 5.64 -7.18 -2.55
C THR A 43 5.14 -5.81 -2.95
N ALA A 44 5.94 -4.76 -2.81
CA ALA A 44 5.54 -3.38 -3.12
C ALA A 44 5.77 -3.00 -4.59
N TYR A 45 6.81 -3.55 -5.25
CA TYR A 45 7.21 -3.11 -6.58
C TYR A 45 7.15 -4.23 -7.63
N ILE A 46 7.85 -5.34 -7.41
CA ILE A 46 8.02 -6.36 -8.47
C ILE A 46 6.68 -7.02 -8.82
N ILE A 47 5.93 -7.50 -7.82
CA ILE A 47 4.66 -8.19 -8.06
C ILE A 47 3.59 -7.24 -8.61
N PRO A 48 3.33 -6.05 -8.01
CA PRO A 48 2.27 -5.17 -8.47
C PRO A 48 2.55 -4.58 -9.86
N VAL A 49 3.79 -4.13 -10.13
CA VAL A 49 4.17 -3.56 -11.43
C VAL A 49 4.14 -4.65 -12.50
N GLY A 50 4.67 -5.84 -12.21
CA GLY A 50 4.62 -6.99 -13.13
C GLY A 50 3.19 -7.40 -13.44
N ALA A 51 2.34 -7.48 -12.42
CA ALA A 51 0.92 -7.81 -12.58
C ALA A 51 0.16 -6.77 -13.42
N TRP A 52 0.43 -5.47 -13.24
CA TRP A 52 -0.24 -4.42 -14.01
C TRP A 52 0.20 -4.31 -15.47
N CYS A 53 1.43 -4.71 -15.80
CA CYS A 53 1.90 -4.78 -17.18
C CYS A 53 1.05 -5.76 -18.01
N ILE A 54 0.49 -6.79 -17.38
CA ILE A 54 -0.31 -7.83 -18.03
C ILE A 54 -1.78 -7.40 -18.10
N LYS A 55 -2.30 -7.26 -19.32
CA LYS A 55 -3.70 -6.86 -19.59
C LYS A 55 -4.74 -7.81 -18.98
N ASN A 56 -4.42 -9.11 -18.92
CA ASN A 56 -5.33 -10.12 -18.39
C ASN A 56 -5.51 -10.02 -16.87
N VAL A 57 -4.47 -9.62 -16.16
CA VAL A 57 -4.50 -9.42 -14.70
C VAL A 57 -5.33 -8.19 -14.35
N ARG A 58 -5.19 -7.09 -15.10
CA ARG A 58 -6.00 -5.87 -14.89
C ARG A 58 -7.50 -6.05 -15.17
N ARG A 59 -7.89 -7.08 -15.92
CA ARG A 59 -9.30 -7.38 -16.23
C ARG A 59 -9.92 -8.40 -15.28
N SER A 60 -9.14 -9.00 -14.38
CA SER A 60 -9.62 -9.99 -13.43
C SER A 60 -9.71 -9.40 -12.03
N ALA A 61 -10.92 -9.35 -11.48
CA ALA A 61 -11.16 -8.84 -10.13
C ALA A 61 -10.39 -9.63 -9.05
N LYS A 62 -10.22 -10.95 -9.22
CA LYS A 62 -9.49 -11.80 -8.26
C LYS A 62 -8.01 -11.40 -8.17
N TRP A 63 -7.36 -11.22 -9.31
CA TRP A 63 -5.95 -10.83 -9.37
C TRP A 63 -5.74 -9.41 -8.84
N MET A 64 -6.64 -8.49 -9.15
CA MET A 64 -6.59 -7.12 -8.59
C MET A 64 -6.75 -7.09 -7.08
N PHE A 65 -7.62 -7.94 -6.51
CA PHE A 65 -7.79 -8.01 -5.06
C PHE A 65 -6.50 -8.49 -4.38
N PHE A 66 -5.87 -9.55 -4.90
CA PHE A 66 -4.63 -10.09 -4.35
C PHE A 66 -3.49 -9.07 -4.44
N THR A 67 -3.29 -8.42 -5.58
CA THR A 67 -2.22 -7.42 -5.73
C THR A 67 -2.42 -6.23 -4.79
N THR A 68 -3.66 -5.82 -4.53
CA THR A 68 -3.96 -4.72 -3.59
C THR A 68 -3.56 -5.07 -2.15
N ILE A 69 -3.82 -6.31 -1.71
CA ILE A 69 -3.39 -6.78 -0.38
C ILE A 69 -1.86 -6.77 -0.29
N LEU A 70 -1.18 -7.31 -1.31
CA LEU A 70 0.29 -7.36 -1.35
C LEU A 70 0.91 -5.96 -1.28
N VAL A 71 0.38 -5.00 -2.03
CA VAL A 71 0.84 -3.60 -1.97
C VAL A 71 0.65 -3.05 -0.56
N ASN A 72 -0.53 -3.25 0.06
CA ASN A 72 -0.78 -2.73 1.40
C ASN A 72 0.22 -3.28 2.43
N VAL A 73 0.48 -4.59 2.41
CA VAL A 73 1.50 -5.23 3.25
C VAL A 73 2.91 -4.70 2.95
N GLY A 74 3.26 -4.56 1.67
CA GLY A 74 4.56 -4.00 1.25
C GLY A 74 4.77 -2.57 1.76
N MET A 75 3.75 -1.71 1.66
CA MET A 75 3.83 -0.34 2.17
C MET A 75 3.88 -0.28 3.69
N TRP A 76 3.27 -1.23 4.39
CA TRP A 76 3.41 -1.36 5.84
C TRP A 76 4.84 -1.78 6.23
N LEU A 77 5.43 -2.75 5.52
CA LEU A 77 6.83 -3.15 5.70
C LEU A 77 7.80 -2.00 5.43
N GLU A 78 7.50 -1.12 4.48
CA GLU A 78 8.27 0.11 4.24
C GLU A 78 8.39 0.96 5.51
N ARG A 79 7.25 1.19 6.20
CA ARG A 79 7.23 1.96 7.46
C ARG A 79 8.00 1.25 8.56
N PHE A 80 7.85 -0.08 8.67
CA PHE A 80 8.59 -0.89 9.64
C PHE A 80 10.11 -0.77 9.43
N LEU A 81 10.57 -0.86 8.18
CA LEU A 81 11.98 -0.77 7.80
C LEU A 81 12.60 0.63 7.97
N ILE A 82 11.81 1.70 7.93
CA ILE A 82 12.31 3.06 8.19
C ILE A 82 12.40 3.32 9.69
N ILE A 83 11.37 2.95 10.45
CA ILE A 83 11.24 3.36 11.85
C ILE A 83 12.23 2.61 12.73
N ILE A 84 12.34 1.28 12.61
CA ILE A 84 13.11 0.49 13.59
C ILE A 84 14.62 0.63 13.41
N PRO A 85 15.20 0.40 12.21
CA PRO A 85 16.62 0.70 11.97
C PRO A 85 16.93 2.19 12.14
N GLY A 86 15.96 3.05 11.85
CA GLY A 86 16.02 4.49 12.12
C GLY A 86 16.27 4.81 13.59
N LEU A 87 15.57 4.13 14.50
CA LEU A 87 15.69 4.34 15.94
C LEU A 87 16.99 3.72 16.51
N SER A 88 17.33 2.50 16.07
CA SER A 88 18.47 1.76 16.61
C SER A 88 19.84 2.42 16.33
N ARG A 89 19.94 3.24 15.27
CA ARG A 89 21.22 3.85 14.84
C ARG A 89 21.25 5.38 14.83
N ARG A 90 20.11 6.09 14.90
CA ARG A 90 20.10 7.56 15.05
C ARG A 90 20.20 8.07 16.48
N THR A 91 20.27 7.18 17.47
CA THR A 91 20.56 7.63 18.83
C THR A 91 22.07 7.90 18.91
N GLU A 92 22.45 9.16 19.06
CA GLU A 92 23.84 9.69 19.19
C GLU A 92 24.68 8.99 20.27
N LEU A 93 24.06 8.19 21.13
CA LEU A 93 24.70 7.42 22.20
C LEU A 93 24.99 5.99 21.71
N SER A 94 26.26 5.73 21.42
CA SER A 94 26.82 4.45 20.94
C SER A 94 26.64 3.25 21.88
N PHE A 95 26.09 3.44 23.09
CA PHE A 95 26.01 2.40 24.13
C PHE A 95 24.65 1.69 24.23
N ASN A 96 23.58 2.22 23.62
CA ASN A 96 22.22 1.66 23.73
C ASN A 96 21.74 1.03 22.41
N TRP A 97 22.47 0.02 21.93
CA TRP A 97 22.04 -0.77 20.77
C TRP A 97 21.00 -1.81 21.20
N GLY A 98 19.75 -1.38 21.34
CA GLY A 98 18.62 -2.27 21.62
C GLY A 98 18.15 -3.02 20.38
N ALA A 99 18.06 -4.35 20.46
CA ALA A 99 17.37 -5.17 19.47
C ALA A 99 15.85 -5.11 19.73
N TYR A 100 15.08 -4.62 18.76
CA TYR A 100 13.62 -4.63 18.85
C TYR A 100 13.09 -6.04 18.53
N SER A 101 12.34 -6.61 19.47
CA SER A 101 11.59 -7.85 19.26
C SER A 101 10.10 -7.55 19.47
N PRO A 102 9.25 -7.82 18.47
CA PRO A 102 7.83 -7.50 18.58
C PRO A 102 7.17 -8.36 19.66
N SER A 103 6.49 -7.69 20.60
CA SER A 103 5.64 -8.31 21.61
C SER A 103 4.30 -8.72 21.01
N LEU A 104 3.71 -9.79 21.55
CA LEU A 104 2.38 -10.27 21.14
C LEU A 104 1.31 -9.18 21.30
N VAL A 105 1.47 -8.33 22.31
CA VAL A 105 0.56 -7.20 22.59
C VAL A 105 0.60 -6.15 21.47
N GLU A 106 1.79 -5.84 20.94
CA GLU A 106 1.95 -4.88 19.84
C GLU A 106 1.26 -5.38 18.56
N MET A 107 1.42 -6.67 18.25
CA MET A 107 0.72 -7.30 17.13
C MET A 107 -0.80 -7.30 17.31
N GLY A 108 -1.27 -7.55 18.54
CA GLY A 108 -2.70 -7.45 18.88
C GLY A 108 -3.26 -6.05 18.69
N LEU A 109 -2.49 -5.01 19.03
CA LEU A 109 -2.90 -3.62 18.86
C LEU A 109 -2.97 -3.22 17.39
N VAL A 110 -2.00 -3.67 16.57
CA VAL A 110 -2.06 -3.52 15.11
C VAL A 110 -3.31 -4.20 14.54
N ALA A 111 -3.57 -5.46 14.89
CA ALA A 111 -4.76 -6.19 14.44
C ALA A 111 -6.07 -5.48 14.88
N PHE A 112 -6.10 -4.96 16.11
CA PHE A 112 -7.24 -4.20 16.64
C PHE A 112 -7.52 -2.95 15.81
N THR A 113 -6.49 -2.18 15.43
CA THR A 113 -6.69 -0.98 14.58
C THR A 113 -7.31 -1.32 13.22
N PHE A 114 -6.90 -2.41 12.58
CA PHE A 114 -7.51 -2.87 11.33
C PHE A 114 -8.98 -3.29 11.55
N ALA A 115 -9.24 -4.06 12.61
CA ALA A 115 -10.60 -4.50 12.95
C ALA A 115 -11.52 -3.31 13.27
N PHE A 116 -11.00 -2.30 13.99
CA PHE A 116 -11.72 -1.09 14.34
C PHE A 116 -12.10 -0.27 13.10
N VAL A 117 -11.19 -0.11 12.14
CA VAL A 117 -11.47 0.59 10.88
C VAL A 117 -12.51 -0.16 10.06
N ILE A 118 -12.39 -1.49 9.92
CA ILE A 118 -13.37 -2.31 9.18
C ILE A 118 -14.75 -2.21 9.84
N CYS A 119 -14.81 -2.33 11.16
CA CYS A 119 -16.04 -2.16 11.93
C CYS A 119 -16.66 -0.77 11.69
N GLY A 120 -15.85 0.29 11.76
CA GLY A 120 -16.29 1.66 11.47
C GLY A 120 -16.87 1.82 10.06
N ILE A 121 -16.22 1.23 9.04
CA ILE A 121 -16.73 1.25 7.65
C ILE A 121 -18.06 0.50 7.54
N LEU A 122 -18.23 -0.64 8.21
CA LEU A 122 -19.48 -1.40 8.21
C LEU A 122 -20.62 -0.62 8.89
N VAL A 123 -20.33 0.06 9.99
CA VAL A 123 -21.29 0.94 10.68
C VAL A 123 -21.67 2.10 9.77
N PHE A 124 -20.69 2.76 9.13
CA PHE A 124 -20.95 3.86 8.20
C PHE A 124 -21.79 3.42 7.00
N ALA A 125 -21.49 2.27 6.40
CA ALA A 125 -22.23 1.69 5.30
C ALA A 125 -23.69 1.34 5.65
N ARG A 126 -23.99 1.14 6.95
CA ARG A 126 -25.35 0.89 7.43
C ARG A 126 -26.13 2.17 7.72
N ILE A 127 -25.46 3.23 8.20
CA ILE A 127 -26.10 4.50 8.57
C ILE A 127 -26.30 5.39 7.33
N PHE A 128 -25.34 5.41 6.41
CA PHE A 128 -25.35 6.27 5.24
C PHE A 128 -25.49 5.45 3.95
N PRO A 129 -26.30 5.91 2.97
CA PRO A 129 -26.35 5.27 1.66
C PRO A 129 -25.00 5.40 0.95
N LEU A 130 -24.37 4.27 0.62
CA LEU A 130 -23.08 4.21 -0.08
C LEU A 130 -23.12 4.83 -1.48
N ILE A 131 -24.28 4.80 -2.12
CA ILE A 131 -24.51 5.38 -3.45
C ILE A 131 -25.50 6.54 -3.28
N PRO A 132 -25.10 7.78 -3.57
CA PRO A 132 -26.00 8.92 -3.53
C PRO A 132 -27.21 8.68 -4.45
N PRO A 133 -28.45 8.88 -3.98
CA PRO A 133 -29.64 8.69 -4.82
C PRO A 133 -29.72 9.69 -5.98
N PHE A 134 -28.99 10.81 -5.90
CA PHE A 134 -28.87 11.79 -6.98
C PHE A 134 -28.14 11.21 -8.21
N ASP A 135 -26.96 10.61 -8.01
CA ASP A 135 -26.18 9.99 -9.09
C ASP A 135 -26.93 8.85 -9.78
N VAL A 136 -27.73 8.09 -9.01
CA VAL A 136 -28.56 7.01 -9.58
C VAL A 136 -29.65 7.57 -10.49
N LYS A 137 -30.29 8.67 -10.11
CA LYS A 137 -31.33 9.32 -10.93
C LYS A 137 -30.74 9.94 -12.19
N GLU A 138 -29.60 10.60 -12.07
CA GLU A 138 -28.87 11.18 -13.20
C GLU A 138 -28.39 10.10 -14.18
N GLY A 139 -27.80 9.01 -13.67
CA GLY A 139 -27.37 7.86 -14.47
C GLY A 139 -28.53 7.14 -15.18
N MET A 140 -29.74 7.13 -14.61
CA MET A 140 -30.93 6.61 -15.28
C MET A 140 -31.45 7.57 -16.37
N ARG A 141 -31.42 8.89 -16.14
CA ARG A 141 -31.87 9.88 -17.12
C ARG A 141 -30.98 9.91 -18.36
N PHE A 142 -29.67 9.74 -18.19
CA PHE A 142 -28.73 9.64 -19.32
C PHE A 142 -28.75 8.30 -20.05
N ARG A 143 -29.36 7.26 -19.47
CA ARG A 143 -29.44 5.93 -20.06
C ARG A 143 -30.69 5.80 -20.93
N HIS A 144 -30.67 6.44 -22.11
CA HIS A 144 -31.67 6.16 -23.12
C HIS A 144 -31.24 4.95 -23.98
N ILE A 145 -32.00 3.86 -23.86
CA ILE A 145 -31.90 2.73 -24.78
C ILE A 145 -32.60 3.09 -26.08
N ILE A 146 -31.84 3.54 -27.08
CA ILE A 146 -32.34 3.73 -28.43
C ILE A 146 -32.27 2.39 -29.18
N LYS A 147 -33.37 2.01 -29.84
CA LYS A 147 -33.37 0.90 -30.79
C LYS A 147 -32.86 1.41 -32.14
N VAL A 148 -31.67 0.97 -32.55
CA VAL A 148 -31.18 1.18 -33.91
C VAL A 148 -31.32 -0.15 -34.65
N GLY A 149 -32.37 -0.28 -35.46
CA GLY A 149 -32.70 -1.53 -36.13
C GLY A 149 -33.06 -2.66 -35.15
N LYS A 150 -32.35 -3.80 -35.21
CA LYS A 150 -32.60 -4.99 -34.37
C LYS A 150 -31.79 -5.04 -33.06
N ARG A 151 -30.89 -4.07 -32.80
CA ARG A 151 -30.05 -4.06 -31.59
C ARG A 151 -30.42 -2.88 -30.68
N ASN A 152 -30.52 -3.17 -29.38
CA ASN A 152 -30.66 -2.14 -28.36
C ASN A 152 -29.28 -1.58 -28.07
N ILE A 153 -29.08 -0.28 -28.27
CA ILE A 153 -27.83 0.41 -27.93
C ILE A 153 -28.17 1.44 -26.86
N SER A 154 -27.45 1.40 -25.73
CA SER A 154 -27.54 2.46 -24.73
C SER A 154 -26.79 3.68 -25.27
N ALA A 155 -27.52 4.68 -25.75
CA ALA A 155 -26.94 5.96 -26.13
C ALA A 155 -27.02 6.92 -24.94
N VAL A 156 -25.89 7.54 -24.64
CA VAL A 156 -25.82 8.62 -23.66
C VAL A 156 -26.05 9.92 -24.43
N VAL A 157 -27.23 10.51 -24.31
CA VAL A 157 -27.52 11.83 -24.88
C VAL A 157 -26.94 12.86 -23.91
N ARG A 158 -25.81 13.48 -24.29
CA ARG A 158 -25.37 14.73 -23.67
C ARG A 158 -26.14 15.84 -24.36
N GLU A 159 -27.04 16.50 -23.62
CA GLU A 159 -27.63 17.79 -24.00
C GLU A 159 -26.53 18.86 -24.06
#